data_AF-A0A5P1FBL6-F1
#
_entry.id   AF-A0A5P1FBL6-F1
#
_cell.length_a   1.000
_cell.length_b   1.000
_cell.length_c   1.000
_cell.angle_alpha   90.00
_cell.angle_beta   90.00
_cell.angle_gamma   90.00
#
_symmetry.space_group_name_H-M   'P 1'
#
loop_
_entity.id
_entity.type
_entity.pdbx_description
1 polymer ?
#
loop_
_entity_poly.entity_id
_entity_poly.type
_entity_poly.pdbx_seq_one_letter_code
_entity_poly.pdbx_strand_id
1 'polypeptide(L)'
;MVVNFTHSTEQISLTLDDPQTEGIILIVQIRGTAEEDAAALIKESGTEKPVVAFIARLTAPPAIVSGGKGTAQDKIKTLREAGLTVVESPAEIGTATFDVFQRRGLVQ
;
A
#
# COMPACT_ATOMS: atom_id res chain seq x y z
N MET A 1 18.25 3.21 -2.28
CA MET A 1 16.89 2.64 -2.28
C MET A 1 16.78 1.54 -1.23
N VAL A 2 16.47 1.93 0.00
CA VAL A 2 16.03 1.06 1.08
C VAL A 2 14.50 1.08 1.12
N VAL A 3 13.88 -0.09 0.93
CA VAL A 3 12.40 -0.24 0.90
C VAL A 3 12.00 -1.32 1.88
N ASN A 4 11.00 -1.02 2.72
CA ASN A 4 10.50 -1.93 3.74
C ASN A 4 9.10 -2.45 3.41
N PHE A 5 8.84 -3.71 3.75
CA PHE A 5 7.54 -4.35 3.61
C PHE A 5 6.73 -4.19 4.90
N THR A 6 5.48 -3.76 4.79
CA THR A 6 4.57 -3.57 5.93
C THR A 6 3.22 -4.24 5.66
N HIS A 7 2.53 -4.65 6.72
CA HIS A 7 1.17 -5.22 6.63
C HIS A 7 0.25 -4.77 7.77
N SER A 8 0.73 -3.92 8.68
CA SER A 8 -0.04 -3.35 9.80
C SER A 8 0.26 -1.87 9.98
N THR A 9 -0.67 -1.14 10.60
CA THR A 9 -0.51 0.29 10.91
C THR A 9 0.67 0.57 11.83
N GLU A 10 0.94 -0.30 12.81
CA GLU A 10 2.12 -0.21 13.68
C GLU A 10 3.43 -0.23 12.88
N GLN A 11 3.57 -1.18 11.96
CA GLN A 11 4.75 -1.27 11.10
C GLN A 11 4.87 -0.06 10.16
N ILE A 12 3.74 0.44 9.64
CA ILE A 12 3.72 1.66 8.83
C ILE A 12 4.27 2.83 9.66
N SER A 13 3.75 3.07 10.87
CA SER A 13 4.25 4.15 11.75
C SER A 13 5.75 4.06 12.00
N LEU A 14 6.26 2.88 12.38
CA LEU A 14 7.70 2.68 12.60
C LEU A 14 8.54 2.98 11.35
N THR A 15 8.02 2.60 10.18
CA THR A 15 8.71 2.79 8.89
C THR A 15 8.65 4.24 8.41
N LEU A 16 7.58 4.96 8.75
CA LEU A 16 7.45 6.39 8.48
C LEU A 16 8.48 7.19 9.28
N ASP A 17 8.73 6.80 10.53
CA ASP A 17 9.68 7.46 11.43
C ASP A 17 11.15 7.08 11.14
N ASP A 18 11.41 5.98 10.45
CA ASP A 18 12.77 5.55 10.11
C ASP A 18 13.39 6.41 8.98
N PRO A 19 14.45 7.20 9.25
CA PRO A 19 15.09 8.04 8.24
C PRO A 19 15.86 7.25 7.17
N GLN A 20 16.19 5.97 7.43
CA GLN A 20 16.85 5.12 6.43
C GLN A 20 15.87 4.57 5.40
N THR A 21 14.58 4.53 5.72
CA THR A 21 13.58 4.04 4.77
C THR A 21 13.30 5.09 3.69
N GLU A 22 13.60 4.73 2.45
CA GLU A 22 13.38 5.57 1.27
C GLU A 22 12.03 5.29 0.59
N GLY A 23 11.37 4.15 0.86
CA GLY A 23 10.03 3.83 0.38
C GLY A 23 9.38 2.65 1.08
N ILE A 24 8.08 2.46 0.86
CA ILE A 24 7.27 1.48 1.58
C ILE A 24 6.54 0.59 0.58
N ILE A 25 6.61 -0.73 0.78
CA ILE A 25 5.74 -1.70 0.12
C ILE A 25 4.70 -2.18 1.12
N LEU A 26 3.45 -1.77 0.93
CA LEU A 26 2.32 -2.17 1.75
C LEU A 26 1.69 -3.45 1.18
N ILE A 27 1.76 -4.55 1.93
CA ILE A 27 1.10 -5.81 1.58
C ILE A 27 -0.22 -5.89 2.33
N VAL A 28 -1.33 -5.83 1.61
CA VAL A 28 -2.67 -5.92 2.20
C VAL A 28 -3.37 -7.21 1.80
N GLN A 29 -4.26 -7.70 2.66
CA GLN A 29 -5.14 -8.81 2.36
C GLN A 29 -6.57 -8.38 2.61
N ILE A 30 -7.43 -8.50 1.58
CA ILE A 30 -8.85 -8.12 1.61
C ILE A 30 -9.59 -8.78 2.78
N ARG A 31 -9.62 -8.12 3.94
CA ARG A 31 -10.29 -8.58 5.16
C ARG A 31 -10.41 -7.46 6.21
N GLY A 32 -11.64 -7.13 6.62
CA GLY A 32 -11.88 -6.15 7.67
C GLY A 32 -11.69 -4.72 7.18
N THR A 33 -11.06 -3.85 7.99
CA THR A 33 -10.85 -2.42 7.71
C THR A 33 -9.38 -2.00 7.61
N ALA A 34 -8.46 -2.96 7.70
CA ALA A 34 -7.03 -2.67 7.87
C ALA A 34 -6.44 -1.85 6.71
N GLU A 35 -6.96 -2.02 5.50
CA GLU A 35 -6.54 -1.28 4.31
C GLU A 35 -7.01 0.17 4.35
N GLU A 36 -8.22 0.42 4.84
CA GLU A 36 -8.72 1.77 5.07
C GLU A 36 -7.92 2.47 6.16
N ASP A 37 -7.61 1.77 7.25
CA ASP A 37 -6.81 2.30 8.37
C ASP A 37 -5.38 2.63 7.91
N ALA A 38 -4.76 1.76 7.09
CA ALA A 38 -3.45 2.01 6.49
C ALA A 38 -3.48 3.21 5.53
N ALA A 39 -4.51 3.31 4.68
CA ALA A 39 -4.67 4.41 3.74
C ALA A 39 -4.85 5.75 4.49
N ALA A 40 -5.65 5.77 5.54
CA ALA A 40 -5.84 6.93 6.40
C ALA A 40 -4.52 7.34 7.07
N LEU A 41 -3.81 6.40 7.70
CA LEU A 41 -2.54 6.67 8.36
C LEU A 41 -1.49 7.25 7.40
N ILE A 42 -1.34 6.68 6.20
CA ILE A 42 -0.38 7.18 5.21
C ILE A 42 -0.76 8.58 4.77
N LYS A 43 -2.04 8.83 4.52
CA LYS A 43 -2.53 10.16 4.11
C LYS A 43 -2.34 11.21 5.21
N GLU A 44 -2.67 10.87 6.46
CA GLU A 44 -2.54 11.74 7.62
C GLU A 44 -1.07 12.02 7.97
N SER A 45 -0.17 11.07 7.72
CA SER A 45 1.26 11.27 7.95
C SER A 45 1.88 12.37 7.09
N GLY A 46 1.25 12.72 5.96
CA GLY A 46 1.80 13.68 5.00
C GLY A 46 3.15 13.25 4.40
N THR A 47 3.48 11.96 4.44
CA THR A 47 4.78 11.47 4.00
C THR A 47 5.02 11.68 2.51
N GLU A 48 6.24 12.10 2.17
CA GLU A 48 6.72 12.16 0.78
C GLU A 48 7.42 10.88 0.34
N LYS A 49 7.55 9.89 1.24
CA LYS A 49 8.10 8.57 0.91
C LYS A 49 7.18 7.89 -0.11
N PRO A 50 7.70 7.30 -1.20
CA PRO A 50 6.90 6.55 -2.14
C PRO A 50 6.29 5.32 -1.47
N VAL A 51 5.01 5.07 -1.72
CA VAL A 51 4.32 3.89 -1.21
C VAL A 51 3.66 3.11 -2.36
N VAL A 52 4.02 1.84 -2.46
CA VAL A 52 3.41 0.87 -3.39
C VAL A 52 2.61 -0.13 -2.56
N ALA A 53 1.35 -0.35 -2.91
CA ALA A 53 0.51 -1.38 -2.27
C ALA A 53 0.34 -2.59 -3.18
N PHE A 54 0.46 -3.79 -2.63
CA PHE A 54 0.06 -5.03 -3.28
C PHE A 54 -1.09 -5.68 -2.52
N ILE A 55 -2.13 -6.06 -3.26
CA ILE A 55 -3.28 -6.75 -2.68
C ILE A 55 -3.13 -8.25 -2.86
N ALA A 56 -2.77 -8.92 -1.76
CA ALA A 56 -2.72 -10.36 -1.69
C ALA A 56 -4.12 -10.98 -1.79
N ARG A 57 -4.21 -12.15 -2.43
CA ARG A 57 -5.41 -13.00 -2.49
C ARG A 57 -6.62 -12.36 -3.19
N LEU A 58 -6.41 -11.54 -4.22
CA LEU A 58 -7.48 -11.07 -5.13
C LEU A 58 -8.34 -12.22 -5.69
N THR A 59 -7.74 -13.38 -5.93
CA THR A 59 -8.39 -14.56 -6.51
C THR A 59 -8.99 -15.51 -5.47
N ALA A 60 -8.93 -15.17 -4.18
CA ALA A 60 -9.60 -15.96 -3.15
C ALA A 60 -11.13 -15.88 -3.36
N PRO A 61 -11.89 -16.91 -2.90
CA PRO A 61 -13.35 -16.84 -2.86
C PRO A 61 -13.77 -15.50 -2.23
N PRO A 62 -14.82 -14.85 -2.75
CA PRO A 62 -15.19 -13.51 -2.31
C PRO A 62 -15.23 -13.47 -0.79
N ALA A 63 -14.39 -12.60 -0.21
CA ALA A 63 -14.44 -12.36 1.22
C ALA A 63 -15.89 -12.02 1.57
N ILE A 64 -16.43 -12.59 2.65
CA ILE A 64 -17.80 -12.28 3.07
C ILE A 64 -17.82 -10.81 3.48
N VAL A 65 -18.28 -9.97 2.55
CA VAL A 65 -18.44 -8.55 2.76
C VAL A 65 -19.81 -8.34 3.42
N SER A 66 -19.84 -8.26 4.75
CA SER A 66 -21.07 -7.96 5.49
C SER A 66 -21.59 -6.57 5.08
N GLY A 67 -22.66 -6.53 4.29
CA GLY A 67 -23.36 -5.28 3.94
C GLY A 67 -22.90 -4.57 2.65
N GLY A 68 -22.18 -5.25 1.75
CA GLY A 68 -21.85 -4.72 0.41
C GLY A 68 -20.79 -3.61 0.37
N LYS A 69 -20.15 -3.30 1.50
CA LYS A 69 -19.03 -2.36 1.62
C LYS A 69 -17.74 -3.09 1.97
N GLY A 70 -16.67 -2.87 1.19
CA GLY A 70 -15.38 -3.52 1.42
C GLY A 70 -15.07 -4.60 0.40
N THR A 71 -15.59 -4.45 -0.83
CA THR A 71 -15.13 -5.26 -1.96
C THR A 71 -13.64 -5.02 -2.20
N ALA A 72 -12.98 -5.95 -2.90
CA ALA A 72 -11.59 -5.74 -3.30
C ALA A 72 -11.41 -4.44 -4.10
N GLN A 73 -12.40 -4.10 -4.95
CA GLN A 73 -12.40 -2.88 -5.75
C GLN A 73 -12.53 -1.62 -4.90
N ASP A 74 -13.39 -1.63 -3.86
CA ASP A 74 -13.50 -0.50 -2.92
C ASP A 74 -12.17 -0.25 -2.21
N LYS A 75 -11.50 -1.32 -1.76
CA LYS A 75 -10.22 -1.23 -1.06
C LYS A 75 -9.08 -0.76 -1.97
N ILE A 76 -9.03 -1.24 -3.22
CA ILE A 76 -8.11 -0.71 -4.24
C ILE A 76 -8.34 0.80 -4.42
N LYS A 77 -9.61 1.20 -4.55
CA LYS A 77 -9.98 2.60 -4.74
C LYS A 77 -9.52 3.45 -3.55
N THR A 78 -9.78 3.02 -2.31
CA THR A 78 -9.34 3.72 -1.10
C THR A 78 -7.83 3.91 -1.05
N LEU A 79 -7.04 2.87 -1.36
CA LEU A 79 -5.58 2.96 -1.39
C LEU A 79 -5.10 3.94 -2.48
N ARG A 80 -5.71 3.89 -3.68
CA ARG A 80 -5.39 4.83 -4.77
C ARG A 80 -5.77 6.27 -4.41
N GLU A 81 -6.90 6.50 -3.74
CA GLU A 81 -7.33 7.82 -3.28
C GLU A 81 -6.45 8.39 -2.15
N ALA A 82 -5.73 7.52 -1.43
CA ALA A 82 -4.67 7.92 -0.51
C ALA A 82 -3.32 8.21 -1.20
N GLY A 83 -3.25 8.09 -2.53
CA GLY A 83 -2.05 8.41 -3.33
C GLY A 83 -1.07 7.26 -3.49
N LEU A 84 -1.44 6.04 -3.11
CA LEU A 84 -0.59 4.86 -3.26
C LEU A 84 -0.67 4.31 -4.69
N THR A 85 0.45 3.79 -5.18
CA THR A 85 0.45 2.98 -6.41
C THR A 85 0.03 1.56 -6.05
N VAL A 86 -1.10 1.08 -6.57
CA VAL A 86 -1.62 -0.25 -6.24
C VAL A 86 -1.35 -1.22 -7.39
N VAL A 87 -0.68 -2.33 -7.09
CA VAL A 87 -0.43 -3.45 -8.01
C VAL A 87 -1.24 -4.69 -7.61
N GLU A 88 -1.63 -5.48 -8.61
CA GLU A 88 -2.49 -6.65 -8.43
C GLU A 88 -1.70 -7.96 -8.50
N SER A 89 -0.48 -7.93 -9.06
CA SER A 89 0.45 -9.05 -9.08
C SER A 89 1.69 -8.78 -8.24
N PRO A 90 2.18 -9.76 -7.46
CA PRO A 90 3.43 -9.60 -6.74
C PRO A 90 4.63 -9.44 -7.68
N ALA A 91 4.53 -9.92 -8.93
CA ALA A 91 5.56 -9.76 -9.95
C ALA A 91 5.75 -8.30 -10.40
N GLU A 92 4.73 -7.45 -10.20
CA GLU A 92 4.76 -6.05 -10.60
C GLU A 92 5.36 -5.13 -9.52
N ILE A 93 5.53 -5.61 -8.28
CA ILE A 93 5.97 -4.78 -7.14
C ILE A 93 7.31 -4.10 -7.45
N GLY A 94 8.29 -4.84 -7.99
CA GLY A 94 9.61 -4.32 -8.30
C GLY A 94 9.56 -3.20 -9.35
N THR A 95 8.92 -3.47 -10.49
CA THR A 95 8.77 -2.50 -11.58
C THR A 95 7.97 -1.27 -11.13
N ALA A 96 6.86 -1.46 -10.43
CA ALA A 96 6.05 -0.34 -9.93
C ALA A 96 6.82 0.51 -8.91
N THR A 97 7.60 -0.11 -8.02
CA THR A 97 8.45 0.62 -7.06
C THR A 97 9.48 1.44 -7.81
N PHE A 98 10.20 0.83 -8.75
CA PHE A 98 11.20 1.54 -9.56
C PHE A 98 10.58 2.72 -10.32
N ASP A 99 9.46 2.51 -11.01
CA ASP A 99 8.75 3.55 -11.76
C ASP A 99 8.33 4.72 -10.89
N VAL A 100 7.81 4.46 -9.68
CA VAL A 100 7.38 5.53 -8.77
C VAL A 100 8.60 6.33 -8.29
N PHE A 101 9.70 5.65 -7.96
CA PHE A 101 10.94 6.32 -7.57
C PHE A 101 11.49 7.17 -8.72
N GLN A 102 11.48 6.65 -9.96
CA GLN A 102 11.94 7.39 -11.13
C GLN A 102 11.07 8.60 -11.42
N ARG A 103 9.73 8.48 -11.37
CA ARG A 103 8.79 9.60 -11.55
C ARG A 103 8.96 10.70 -10.51
N ARG A 104 9.44 10.34 -9.30
CA ARG A 104 9.76 11.28 -8.22
C ARG A 104 11.20 11.80 -8.26
N GLY A 105 12.01 11.39 -9.25
CA GLY A 105 13.40 11.80 -9.39
C GLY A 105 14.33 11.25 -8.30
N LEU A 106 13.94 10.16 -7.63
CA LEU A 106 14.69 9.54 -6.53
C LEU A 106 15.73 8.52 -7.02
N VAL A 107 15.62 8.07 -8.27
CA VAL A 107 16.56 7.19 -8.97
C VAL A 107 16.69 7.60 -10.43
N GLN A 108 17.81 7.24 -11.08
CA GLN A 108 18.09 7.50 -12.49
C GLN A 108 17.84 6.25 -13.34
#